data_AF-A0A7T1MCJ2-F1
#
_entry.id   AF-A0A7T1MCJ2-F1
#
_cell.length_a   1.000
_cell.length_b   1.000
_cell.length_c   1.000
_cell.angle_alpha   90.00
_cell.angle_beta   90.00
_cell.angle_gamma   90.00
#
_symmetry.space_group_name_H-M   'P 1'
#
loop_
_entity.id
_entity.type
_entity.pdbx_description
1 polymer ?
#
loop_
_entity_poly.entity_id
_entity_poly.type
_entity_poly.pdbx_seq_one_letter_code
_entity_poly.pdbx_strand_id
1 'polypeptide(L)'
;MAHLLVFVVAPEALLPGDGADWPSLVEAQRRGVGSGVALRLFRLPDDWPGSLQALIDSGKADATGSDPIEPVDGRRSRLCDAVVPHFDPRSLWIGVYAISGSAFSDNEVSDNEVSDRQVSTSVPVPGDGHPASRMSISGVERLDAFPLRDAENETCWFYPTEDGAYLSWENQRRLELLPGVMAEQPLQTQPIPYQRPDLHVLWSLMADDRSLTCVGLTYGRRRIDWPVVAAVPEACATWTSFSLDSMAEAQYCELASCTVFAQDGPGAVPGAVR
;
A
#
# COMPACT_ATOMS: atom_id res chain seq x y z
N MET A 1 0.83 -30.94 4.81
CA MET A 1 -0.21 -30.06 4.27
C MET A 1 0.14 -28.65 4.74
N ALA A 2 0.19 -27.70 3.83
CA ALA A 2 0.45 -26.30 4.12
C ALA A 2 -0.87 -25.55 4.29
N HIS A 3 -0.88 -24.56 5.16
CA HIS A 3 -2.04 -23.75 5.51
C HIS A 3 -1.70 -22.26 5.47
N LEU A 4 -2.67 -21.46 5.05
CA LEU A 4 -2.60 -20.00 4.96
C LEU A 4 -3.93 -19.38 5.39
N LEU A 5 -3.87 -18.22 6.03
CA LEU A 5 -5.04 -17.39 6.30
C LEU A 5 -5.06 -16.26 5.27
N VAL A 6 -6.17 -16.09 4.57
CA VAL A 6 -6.33 -15.12 3.49
C VAL A 6 -7.54 -14.23 3.75
N PHE A 7 -7.41 -12.96 3.39
CA PHE A 7 -8.42 -11.94 3.56
C PHE A 7 -8.87 -11.43 2.19
N VAL A 8 -10.17 -11.34 1.95
CA VAL A 8 -10.72 -10.76 0.72
C VAL A 8 -11.61 -9.60 1.11
N VAL A 9 -11.40 -8.44 0.48
CA VAL A 9 -12.25 -7.27 0.66
C VAL A 9 -13.04 -7.04 -0.61
N ALA A 10 -14.36 -7.10 -0.51
CA ALA A 10 -15.30 -6.94 -1.63
C ALA A 10 -16.69 -6.54 -1.12
N PRO A 11 -17.62 -6.09 -1.98
CA PRO A 11 -19.04 -6.04 -1.63
C PRO A 11 -19.56 -7.41 -1.18
N GLU A 12 -20.52 -7.45 -0.25
CA GLU A 12 -21.11 -8.68 0.31
C GLU A 12 -21.50 -9.71 -0.75
N ALA A 13 -22.24 -9.26 -1.77
CA ALA A 13 -22.76 -10.11 -2.83
C ALA A 13 -21.68 -10.74 -3.72
N LEU A 14 -20.43 -10.28 -3.63
CA LEU A 14 -19.31 -10.79 -4.39
C LEU A 14 -18.37 -11.66 -3.57
N LEU A 15 -18.55 -11.75 -2.24
CA LEU A 15 -17.72 -12.61 -1.40
C LEU A 15 -18.05 -14.10 -1.65
N PRO A 16 -17.06 -14.93 -2.03
CA PRO A 16 -17.29 -16.35 -2.23
C PRO A 16 -17.78 -17.06 -0.96
N GLY A 17 -18.79 -17.91 -1.11
CA GLY A 17 -19.36 -18.71 -0.03
C GLY A 17 -18.68 -20.08 0.12
N ASP A 18 -19.47 -21.08 0.52
CA ASP A 18 -18.97 -22.44 0.69
C ASP A 18 -18.59 -23.05 -0.67
N GLY A 19 -17.49 -23.81 -0.72
CA GLY A 19 -16.97 -24.38 -1.96
C GLY A 19 -16.25 -23.38 -2.86
N ALA A 20 -15.83 -22.23 -2.31
CA ALA A 20 -14.95 -21.29 -3.00
C ALA A 20 -13.65 -21.96 -3.48
N ASP A 21 -13.05 -21.39 -4.51
CA ASP A 21 -11.72 -21.74 -5.00
C ASP A 21 -10.81 -20.50 -5.06
N TRP A 22 -9.51 -20.69 -5.27
CA TRP A 22 -8.56 -19.58 -5.33
C TRP A 22 -8.90 -18.54 -6.41
N PRO A 23 -9.22 -18.92 -7.66
CA PRO A 23 -9.66 -17.97 -8.69
C PRO A 23 -10.84 -17.10 -8.26
N SER A 24 -11.83 -17.66 -7.56
CA SER A 24 -12.99 -16.90 -7.08
C SER A 24 -12.61 -15.86 -6.02
N LEU A 25 -11.65 -16.17 -5.13
CA LEU A 25 -11.14 -15.20 -4.14
C LEU A 25 -10.39 -14.05 -4.81
N VAL A 26 -9.57 -14.36 -5.83
CA VAL A 26 -8.83 -13.35 -6.61
C VAL A 26 -9.78 -12.43 -7.35
N GLU A 27 -10.81 -12.99 -8.00
CA GLU A 27 -11.80 -12.18 -8.72
C GLU A 27 -12.61 -11.31 -7.76
N ALA A 28 -13.05 -11.85 -6.62
CA ALA A 28 -13.75 -11.06 -5.61
C ALA A 28 -12.91 -9.87 -5.12
N GLN A 29 -11.63 -10.09 -4.81
CA GLN A 29 -10.72 -9.02 -4.39
C GLN A 29 -10.58 -7.92 -5.46
N ARG A 30 -10.40 -8.30 -6.73
CA ARG A 30 -10.31 -7.35 -7.86
C ARG A 30 -11.54 -6.48 -8.01
N ARG A 31 -12.71 -7.02 -7.66
CA ARG A 31 -14.01 -6.31 -7.73
C ARG A 31 -14.28 -5.47 -6.47
N GLY A 32 -13.48 -5.61 -5.42
CA GLY A 32 -13.60 -4.85 -4.19
C GLY A 32 -12.81 -3.55 -4.20
N VAL A 33 -11.49 -3.65 -4.10
CA VAL A 33 -10.61 -2.49 -3.95
C VAL A 33 -9.88 -2.21 -5.27
N GLY A 34 -10.40 -1.24 -6.03
CA GLY A 34 -9.89 -0.88 -7.35
C GLY A 34 -9.07 0.41 -7.42
N SER A 35 -8.92 1.12 -6.30
CA SER A 35 -8.20 2.40 -6.24
C SER A 35 -7.38 2.56 -4.96
N GLY A 36 -6.39 3.44 -5.01
CA GLY A 36 -5.62 3.87 -3.85
C GLY A 36 -4.78 5.10 -4.16
N VAL A 37 -3.91 5.47 -3.22
CA VAL A 37 -2.94 6.55 -3.39
C VAL A 37 -1.52 6.02 -3.25
N ALA A 38 -0.64 6.42 -4.17
CA ALA A 38 0.80 6.29 -3.95
C ALA A 38 1.25 7.52 -3.15
N LEU A 39 1.78 7.30 -1.95
CA LEU A 39 2.31 8.33 -1.06
C LEU A 39 3.82 8.20 -0.98
N ARG A 40 4.51 9.33 -1.12
CA ARG A 40 5.91 9.47 -0.74
C ARG A 40 6.06 10.61 0.25
N LEU A 41 6.93 10.42 1.23
CA LEU A 41 7.26 11.43 2.23
C LEU A 41 8.75 11.67 2.21
N PHE A 42 9.15 12.94 2.23
CA PHE A 42 10.53 13.40 2.23
C PHE A 42 10.76 14.34 3.39
N ARG A 43 11.87 14.19 4.10
CA ARG A 43 12.34 15.16 5.09
C ARG A 43 13.15 16.24 4.39
N LEU A 44 12.83 17.50 4.66
CA LEU A 44 13.62 18.64 4.21
C LEU A 44 14.79 18.88 5.18
N PRO A 45 15.94 19.36 4.71
CA PRO A 45 17.00 19.87 5.58
C PRO A 45 16.48 20.99 6.49
N ASP A 46 16.96 21.06 7.73
CA ASP A 46 16.50 22.04 8.72
C ASP A 46 16.72 23.51 8.27
N ASP A 47 17.72 23.74 7.43
CA ASP A 47 18.09 25.03 6.86
C ASP A 47 17.66 25.21 5.40
N TRP A 48 16.76 24.36 4.89
CA TRP A 48 16.34 24.40 3.49
C TRP A 48 15.73 25.76 3.13
N PRO A 49 16.39 26.57 2.27
CA PRO A 49 15.95 27.93 1.99
C PRO A 49 14.91 27.99 0.85
N GLY A 50 14.54 26.82 0.31
CA GLY A 50 13.70 26.71 -0.87
C GLY A 50 12.21 26.86 -0.59
N SER A 51 11.42 26.77 -1.65
CA SER A 51 9.96 26.66 -1.58
C SER A 51 9.49 25.54 -2.50
N LEU A 52 8.29 25.01 -2.23
CA LEU A 52 7.68 24.02 -3.12
C LEU A 52 7.57 24.54 -4.56
N GLN A 53 7.19 25.81 -4.73
CA GLN A 53 7.08 26.42 -6.06
C GLN A 53 8.44 26.41 -6.81
N ALA A 54 9.54 26.70 -6.12
CA ALA A 54 10.87 26.65 -6.74
C ALA A 54 11.26 25.23 -7.18
N LEU A 55 10.85 24.19 -6.45
CA LEU A 55 11.06 22.79 -6.85
C LEU A 55 10.24 22.43 -8.08
N ILE A 56 9.00 22.93 -8.19
CA ILE A 56 8.13 22.71 -9.34
C ILE A 56 8.67 23.45 -10.57
N ASP A 57 9.02 24.72 -10.43
CA ASP A 57 9.54 25.56 -11.52
C ASP A 57 10.87 25.04 -12.07
N SER A 58 11.69 24.42 -11.22
CA SER A 58 12.94 23.76 -11.63
C SER A 58 12.76 22.33 -12.15
N GLY A 59 11.53 21.80 -12.14
CA GLY A 59 11.20 20.45 -12.60
C GLY A 59 11.65 19.33 -11.65
N LYS A 60 12.07 19.65 -10.43
CA LYS A 60 12.48 18.66 -9.42
C LYS A 60 11.28 18.00 -8.72
N ALA A 61 10.21 18.76 -8.50
CA ALA A 61 8.93 18.26 -7.98
C ALA A 61 7.95 18.05 -9.14
N ASP A 62 7.96 16.84 -9.72
CA ASP A 62 7.16 16.49 -10.89
C ASP A 62 6.09 15.43 -10.58
N ALA A 63 5.33 15.02 -11.60
CA ALA A 63 4.28 14.00 -11.45
C ALA A 63 4.82 12.58 -11.21
N THR A 64 6.13 12.33 -11.38
CA THR A 64 6.74 11.02 -11.11
C THR A 64 6.97 10.78 -9.63
N GLY A 65 7.04 11.86 -8.84
CA GLY A 65 7.31 11.81 -7.41
C GLY A 65 8.76 11.47 -7.07
N SER A 66 9.69 11.72 -8.00
CA SER A 66 11.12 11.52 -7.76
C SER A 66 11.60 12.37 -6.58
N ASP A 67 12.66 11.92 -5.89
CA ASP A 67 13.22 12.66 -4.75
C ASP A 67 13.69 14.05 -5.20
N PRO A 68 13.04 15.14 -4.77
CA PRO A 68 13.35 16.47 -5.26
C PRO A 68 14.58 17.07 -4.55
N ILE A 69 15.05 16.41 -3.47
CA ILE A 69 16.16 16.87 -2.63
C ILE A 69 17.39 16.02 -2.92
N GLU A 70 18.49 16.69 -3.22
CA GLU A 70 19.77 16.00 -3.39
C GLU A 70 20.22 15.41 -2.04
N PRO A 71 20.70 14.15 -2.01
CA PRO A 71 21.10 13.52 -0.76
C PRO A 71 22.28 14.27 -0.13
N VAL A 72 22.05 14.85 1.05
CA VAL A 72 23.10 15.43 1.89
C VAL A 72 23.79 14.29 2.66
N ASP A 73 25.12 14.24 2.60
CA ASP A 73 25.95 13.22 3.27
C ASP A 73 25.59 11.76 2.92
N GLY A 74 25.02 11.54 1.73
CA GLY A 74 24.61 10.21 1.26
C GLY A 74 23.39 9.62 1.98
N ARG A 75 22.71 10.40 2.86
CA ARG A 75 21.44 9.99 3.46
C ARG A 75 20.29 10.30 2.50
N ARG A 76 19.40 9.33 2.30
CA ARG A 76 18.18 9.53 1.50
C ARG A 76 17.19 10.39 2.28
N SER A 77 16.62 11.40 1.63
CA SER A 77 15.61 12.27 2.24
C SER A 77 14.25 11.57 2.37
N ARG A 78 14.00 10.59 1.50
CA ARG A 78 12.75 9.83 1.43
C ARG A 78 12.55 8.93 2.64
N LEU A 79 11.52 9.24 3.42
CA LEU A 79 11.08 8.52 4.62
C LEU A 79 10.06 7.42 4.29
N CYS A 80 9.22 7.66 3.29
CA CYS A 80 8.12 6.75 2.92
C CYS A 80 7.99 6.63 1.40
N ASP A 81 7.64 5.43 0.94
CA ASP A 81 7.22 5.11 -0.43
C ASP A 81 6.21 3.97 -0.33
N ALA A 82 4.92 4.32 -0.29
CA ALA A 82 3.84 3.39 0.01
C ALA A 82 2.68 3.53 -0.99
N VAL A 83 1.97 2.43 -1.21
CA VAL A 83 0.66 2.43 -1.86
C VAL A 83 -0.39 2.12 -0.81
N VAL A 84 -1.35 3.02 -0.63
CA VAL A 84 -2.43 2.91 0.34
C VAL A 84 -3.73 2.63 -0.42
N PRO A 85 -4.27 1.41 -0.35
CA PRO A 85 -5.56 1.12 -0.97
C PRO A 85 -6.69 1.91 -0.30
N HIS A 86 -7.64 2.38 -1.09
CA HIS A 86 -8.82 3.06 -0.58
C HIS A 86 -9.85 2.02 -0.11
N PHE A 87 -9.77 1.65 1.16
CA PHE A 87 -10.82 0.90 1.81
C PHE A 87 -11.94 1.87 2.21
N ASP A 88 -13.17 1.58 1.77
CA ASP A 88 -14.39 2.23 2.27
C ASP A 88 -15.11 1.25 3.21
N PRO A 89 -14.94 1.38 4.55
CA PRO A 89 -15.57 0.47 5.50
C PRO A 89 -17.10 0.46 5.46
N ARG A 90 -17.72 1.48 4.86
CA ARG A 90 -19.19 1.59 4.79
C ARG A 90 -19.80 0.75 3.67
N SER A 91 -19.05 0.52 2.58
CA SER A 91 -19.52 -0.22 1.41
C SER A 91 -18.87 -1.60 1.26
N LEU A 92 -17.71 -1.81 1.88
CA LEU A 92 -16.94 -3.05 1.76
C LEU A 92 -17.23 -4.03 2.90
N TRP A 93 -17.12 -5.31 2.57
CA TRP A 93 -17.09 -6.43 3.50
C TRP A 93 -15.71 -7.08 3.47
N ILE A 94 -15.39 -7.80 4.53
CA ILE A 94 -14.22 -8.66 4.59
C ILE A 94 -14.65 -10.12 4.73
N GLY A 95 -14.14 -10.97 3.85
CA GLY A 95 -14.20 -12.42 3.96
C GLY A 95 -12.85 -12.97 4.43
N VAL A 96 -12.88 -13.90 5.37
CA VAL A 96 -11.70 -14.56 5.93
C VAL A 96 -11.73 -16.04 5.54
N TYR A 97 -10.65 -16.51 4.93
CA TYR A 97 -10.57 -17.85 4.35
C TYR A 97 -9.35 -18.61 4.87
N ALA A 98 -9.54 -19.85 5.28
CA ALA A 98 -8.47 -20.82 5.45
C ALA A 98 -8.20 -21.49 4.10
N ILE A 99 -6.95 -21.43 3.65
CA ILE A 99 -6.49 -22.11 2.44
C ILE A 99 -5.56 -23.23 2.85
N SER A 100 -5.68 -24.37 2.17
CA SER A 100 -4.85 -25.54 2.41
C SER A 100 -4.42 -26.23 1.11
N GLY A 101 -3.28 -26.92 1.16
CA GLY A 101 -2.69 -27.53 -0.03
C GLY A 101 -1.34 -28.18 0.20
N SER A 102 -0.70 -28.61 -0.89
CA SER A 102 0.67 -29.11 -0.86
C SER A 102 1.64 -27.97 -1.15
N ALA A 103 2.59 -27.68 -0.25
CA ALA A 103 3.65 -26.73 -0.56
C ALA A 103 4.53 -27.25 -1.69
N PHE A 104 4.98 -26.38 -2.58
CA PHE A 104 6.05 -26.71 -3.50
C PHE A 104 7.34 -26.83 -2.68
N SER A 105 8.04 -27.95 -2.78
CA SER A 105 9.37 -28.07 -2.20
C SER A 105 10.36 -27.28 -3.05
N ASP A 106 11.16 -26.42 -2.43
CA ASP A 106 12.26 -25.68 -3.10
C ASP A 106 13.32 -26.62 -3.76
N ASN A 107 13.19 -27.93 -3.58
CA ASN A 107 14.07 -28.97 -4.14
C ASN A 107 13.77 -29.38 -5.59
N GLU A 108 12.80 -28.76 -6.28
CA GLU A 108 12.55 -29.01 -7.72
C GLU A 108 13.14 -27.92 -8.64
N VAL A 109 14.09 -27.12 -8.15
CA VAL A 109 15.03 -26.44 -9.04
C VAL A 109 16.08 -27.47 -9.47
N SER A 110 15.75 -28.20 -10.55
CA SER A 110 16.68 -29.04 -11.29
C SER A 110 18.01 -28.30 -11.47
N ASP A 111 19.09 -28.92 -11.01
CA ASP A 111 20.48 -28.58 -11.30
C ASP A 111 20.69 -28.41 -12.81
N ASN A 112 20.47 -27.20 -13.33
CA ASN A 112 20.99 -26.81 -14.62
C ASN A 112 21.39 -25.33 -14.62
N GLU A 113 22.71 -25.19 -14.70
CA GLU A 113 23.47 -24.04 -15.18
C GLU A 113 23.72 -22.88 -14.19
N VAL A 114 24.84 -23.06 -13.50
CA VAL A 114 25.80 -22.03 -13.11
C VAL A 114 26.09 -21.11 -14.30
N SER A 115 25.67 -19.85 -14.23
CA SER A 115 26.40 -18.75 -14.87
C SER A 115 26.11 -17.42 -14.19
N ASP A 116 27.21 -16.75 -13.86
CA ASP A 116 27.34 -15.42 -13.28
C ASP A 116 26.21 -14.45 -13.66
N ARG A 117 25.39 -14.06 -12.67
CA ARG A 117 24.55 -12.87 -12.79
C ARG A 117 24.70 -11.99 -11.57
N GLN A 118 25.36 -10.86 -11.82
CA GLN A 118 25.18 -9.56 -11.19
C GLN A 118 24.00 -9.48 -10.21
N VAL A 119 24.31 -9.05 -8.99
CA VAL A 119 23.36 -8.51 -8.01
C VAL A 119 22.64 -7.32 -8.65
N SER A 120 21.58 -7.62 -9.40
CA SER A 120 20.61 -6.63 -9.82
C SER A 120 19.68 -6.42 -8.63
N THR A 121 19.66 -5.19 -8.12
CA THR A 121 18.56 -4.67 -7.32
C THR A 121 17.31 -4.57 -8.20
N SER A 122 16.77 -5.71 -8.60
CA SER A 122 15.53 -5.80 -9.35
C SER A 122 14.40 -5.50 -8.38
N VAL A 123 13.65 -4.44 -8.69
CA VAL A 123 12.31 -4.19 -8.17
C VAL A 123 11.54 -5.53 -8.17
N PRO A 124 10.95 -5.97 -7.05
CA PRO A 124 10.19 -7.21 -7.02
C PRO A 124 9.13 -7.20 -8.12
N VAL A 125 9.08 -8.27 -8.91
CA VAL A 125 8.07 -8.45 -9.96
C VAL A 125 6.69 -8.41 -9.28
N PRO A 126 5.75 -7.57 -9.75
CA PRO A 126 4.39 -7.53 -9.22
C PRO A 126 3.74 -8.91 -9.36
N GLY A 127 3.37 -9.54 -8.24
CA GLY A 127 2.63 -10.82 -8.21
C GLY A 127 3.40 -12.05 -7.70
N ASP A 128 4.74 -12.09 -7.74
CA ASP A 128 5.53 -13.27 -7.32
C ASP A 128 5.69 -13.43 -5.79
N GLY A 129 5.14 -12.50 -5.02
CA GLY A 129 5.29 -12.45 -3.56
C GLY A 129 4.18 -13.12 -2.75
N HIS A 130 3.05 -13.50 -3.35
CA HIS A 130 1.91 -13.99 -2.57
C HIS A 130 2.13 -15.44 -2.09
N PRO A 131 2.07 -15.76 -0.78
CA PRO A 131 2.37 -17.10 -0.26
C PRO A 131 1.56 -18.25 -0.90
N ALA A 132 0.32 -17.98 -1.33
CA ALA A 132 -0.51 -18.95 -2.05
C ALA A 132 0.08 -19.42 -3.40
N SER A 133 0.98 -18.66 -4.04
CA SER A 133 1.67 -19.12 -5.26
C SER A 133 2.69 -20.22 -4.99
N ARG A 134 3.04 -20.47 -3.71
CA ARG A 134 4.00 -21.49 -3.26
C ARG A 134 3.33 -22.81 -2.89
N MET A 135 2.05 -22.99 -3.22
CA MET A 135 1.31 -24.20 -2.91
C MET A 135 0.33 -24.60 -4.01
N SER A 136 0.15 -25.90 -4.19
CA SER A 136 -0.97 -26.46 -4.93
C SER A 136 -2.19 -26.51 -3.99
N ILE A 137 -3.07 -25.51 -4.14
CA ILE A 137 -4.26 -25.34 -3.31
C ILE A 137 -5.26 -26.46 -3.59
N SER A 138 -5.67 -27.17 -2.54
CA SER A 138 -6.64 -28.26 -2.61
C SER A 138 -7.88 -28.04 -1.75
N GLY A 139 -7.88 -27.03 -0.87
CA GLY A 139 -9.03 -26.69 -0.05
C GLY A 139 -9.08 -25.21 0.30
N VAL A 140 -10.28 -24.64 0.23
CA VAL A 140 -10.60 -23.27 0.67
C VAL A 140 -11.85 -23.36 1.54
N GLU A 141 -11.75 -22.85 2.75
CA GLU A 141 -12.85 -22.81 3.72
C GLU A 141 -13.07 -21.36 4.15
N ARG A 142 -14.32 -20.88 4.09
CA ARG A 142 -14.67 -19.58 4.62
C ARG A 142 -14.85 -19.68 6.13
N LEU A 143 -14.02 -18.96 6.88
CA LEU A 143 -14.07 -18.90 8.33
C LEU A 143 -15.03 -17.82 8.83
N ASP A 144 -15.08 -16.69 8.13
CA ASP A 144 -15.92 -15.55 8.50
C ASP A 144 -16.23 -14.63 7.31
N ALA A 145 -17.30 -13.85 7.42
CA ALA A 145 -17.61 -12.75 6.53
C ALA A 145 -18.46 -11.70 7.27
N PHE A 146 -18.03 -10.44 7.25
CA PHE A 146 -18.75 -9.35 7.93
C PHE A 146 -18.45 -7.97 7.30
N PRO A 147 -19.31 -6.96 7.53
CA PRO A 147 -19.07 -5.59 7.07
C PRO A 147 -17.76 -5.05 7.65
N LEU A 148 -16.95 -4.37 6.83
CA LEU A 148 -15.65 -3.89 7.30
C LEU A 148 -15.77 -2.82 8.41
N ARG A 149 -16.86 -2.04 8.43
CA ARG A 149 -17.21 -1.11 9.52
C ARG A 149 -17.44 -1.76 10.89
N ASP A 150 -17.67 -3.08 10.94
CA ASP A 150 -17.92 -3.81 12.19
C ASP A 150 -16.61 -4.39 12.77
N ALA A 151 -15.47 -4.19 12.11
CA ALA A 151 -14.16 -4.51 12.65
C ALA A 151 -13.76 -3.52 13.75
N GLU A 152 -12.88 -3.96 14.66
CA GLU A 152 -12.31 -3.09 15.69
C GLU A 152 -11.44 -2.00 15.06
N ASN A 153 -11.25 -0.87 15.76
CA ASN A 153 -10.47 0.25 15.24
C ASN A 153 -9.10 0.32 15.91
N GLU A 154 -8.07 0.54 15.12
CA GLU A 154 -6.72 0.85 15.58
C GLU A 154 -6.28 2.16 14.94
N THR A 155 -5.59 3.01 15.70
CA THR A 155 -5.08 4.28 15.20
C THR A 155 -3.57 4.19 15.00
N CYS A 156 -3.05 4.73 13.90
CA CYS A 156 -1.61 4.79 13.67
C CYS A 156 -1.14 6.18 13.24
N TRP A 157 0.14 6.41 13.47
CA TRP A 157 0.87 7.51 12.87
C TRP A 157 1.32 7.08 11.48
N PHE A 158 0.62 7.59 10.46
CA PHE A 158 0.97 7.34 9.06
C PHE A 158 1.94 8.39 8.49
N TYR A 159 1.98 9.57 9.13
CA TYR A 159 2.88 10.67 8.85
C TYR A 159 4.02 10.70 9.88
N PRO A 160 5.11 11.44 9.60
CA PRO A 160 6.21 11.59 10.55
C PRO A 160 5.71 12.15 11.88
N THR A 161 6.40 11.83 12.98
CA THR A 161 6.08 12.34 14.32
C THR A 161 7.18 13.21 14.90
N GLU A 162 8.27 13.38 14.15
CA GLU A 162 9.40 14.21 14.55
C GLU A 162 9.16 15.65 14.09
N ASP A 163 9.65 16.60 14.87
CA ASP A 163 9.60 18.01 14.47
C ASP A 163 10.49 18.25 13.24
N GLY A 164 10.00 19.09 12.33
CA GLY A 164 10.72 19.44 11.11
C GLY A 164 9.83 19.84 9.95
N ALA A 165 10.46 20.06 8.80
CA ALA A 165 9.80 20.36 7.54
C ALA A 165 9.81 19.14 6.61
N TYR A 166 8.72 18.96 5.88
CA TYR A 166 8.48 17.78 5.06
C TYR A 166 7.86 18.15 3.71
N LEU A 167 8.03 17.24 2.75
CA LEU A 167 7.25 17.19 1.52
C LEU A 167 6.49 15.87 1.47
N SER A 168 5.21 15.91 1.13
CA SER A 168 4.48 14.75 0.63
C SER A 168 4.26 14.87 -0.86
N TRP A 169 4.25 13.71 -1.51
CA TRP A 169 3.80 13.55 -2.88
C TRP A 169 2.72 12.48 -2.90
N GLU A 170 1.60 12.80 -3.51
CA GLU A 170 0.44 11.93 -3.62
C GLU A 170 0.00 11.81 -5.07
N ASN A 171 -0.17 10.57 -5.54
CA ASN A 171 -0.71 10.30 -6.88
C ASN A 171 -1.77 9.22 -6.79
N GLN A 172 -2.95 9.54 -7.30
CA GLN A 172 -4.07 8.60 -7.35
C GLN A 172 -3.73 7.43 -8.27
N ARG A 173 -4.14 6.23 -7.87
CA ARG A 173 -3.83 4.98 -8.55
C ARG A 173 -5.09 4.16 -8.79
N ARG A 174 -5.20 3.59 -9.98
CA ARG A 174 -6.04 2.41 -10.19
C ARG A 174 -5.22 1.17 -9.83
N LEU A 175 -5.78 0.32 -8.98
CA LEU A 175 -5.08 -0.82 -8.41
C LEU A 175 -5.75 -2.13 -8.82
N GLU A 176 -4.92 -3.13 -9.10
CA GLU A 176 -5.33 -4.54 -9.07
C GLU A 176 -4.58 -5.22 -7.93
N LEU A 177 -5.31 -5.75 -6.96
CA LEU A 177 -4.77 -6.37 -5.76
C LEU A 177 -5.08 -7.88 -5.73
N LEU A 178 -4.16 -8.67 -5.19
CA LEU A 178 -4.43 -10.03 -4.76
C LEU A 178 -5.08 -10.05 -3.37
N PRO A 179 -5.73 -11.16 -2.99
CA PRO A 179 -6.20 -11.36 -1.62
C PRO A 179 -5.10 -11.02 -0.60
N GLY A 180 -5.52 -10.44 0.52
CA GLY A 180 -4.64 -10.01 1.59
C GLY A 180 -4.07 -11.19 2.37
N VAL A 181 -2.85 -11.04 2.85
CA VAL A 181 -2.15 -12.01 3.72
C VAL A 181 -1.51 -11.27 4.89
N MET A 182 -1.29 -11.94 6.01
CA MET A 182 -0.50 -11.31 7.07
C MET A 182 0.93 -11.06 6.58
N ALA A 183 1.45 -9.85 6.85
CA ALA A 183 2.82 -9.49 6.53
C ALA A 183 3.80 -10.51 7.13
N GLU A 184 4.73 -11.02 6.32
CA GLU A 184 5.72 -12.04 6.72
C GLU A 184 5.11 -13.35 7.25
N GLN A 185 3.92 -13.75 6.78
CA GLN A 185 3.33 -15.03 7.15
C GLN A 185 4.03 -16.20 6.45
N PRO A 186 4.72 -17.09 7.19
CA PRO A 186 5.19 -18.33 6.58
C PRO A 186 4.01 -19.29 6.42
N LEU A 187 4.10 -20.15 5.41
CA LEU A 187 3.18 -21.29 5.27
C LEU A 187 3.23 -22.15 6.54
N GLN A 188 2.07 -22.45 7.10
CA GLN A 188 1.95 -23.21 8.34
C GLN A 188 1.71 -24.69 8.05
N THR A 189 2.22 -25.58 8.90
CA THR A 189 1.94 -27.02 8.81
C THR A 189 0.62 -27.43 9.48
N GLN A 190 -0.01 -26.49 10.18
CA GLN A 190 -1.30 -26.66 10.87
C GLN A 190 -2.25 -25.53 10.48
N PRO A 191 -3.58 -25.76 10.56
CA PRO A 191 -4.57 -24.70 10.39
C PRO A 191 -4.32 -23.52 11.34
N ILE A 192 -4.48 -22.31 10.83
CA ILE A 192 -4.28 -21.07 11.59
C ILE A 192 -5.59 -20.72 12.29
N PRO A 193 -5.63 -20.62 13.63
CA PRO A 193 -6.84 -20.23 14.32
C PRO A 193 -7.22 -18.79 13.97
N TYR A 194 -8.50 -18.59 13.66
CA TYR A 194 -9.06 -17.27 13.39
C TYR A 194 -9.85 -16.76 14.60
N GLN A 195 -9.61 -15.51 14.99
CA GLN A 195 -10.42 -14.80 15.99
C GLN A 195 -10.79 -13.41 15.46
N ARG A 196 -12.09 -13.15 15.28
CA ARG A 196 -12.58 -11.84 14.80
C ARG A 196 -12.04 -10.64 15.59
N PRO A 197 -11.96 -10.66 16.93
CA PRO A 197 -11.45 -9.52 17.71
C PRO A 197 -10.00 -9.13 17.41
N ASP A 198 -9.23 -10.00 16.75
CA ASP A 198 -7.85 -9.69 16.37
C ASP A 198 -7.77 -8.84 15.08
N LEU A 199 -8.88 -8.71 14.34
CA LEU A 199 -8.94 -7.94 13.09
C LEU A 199 -9.33 -6.49 13.36
N HIS A 200 -8.47 -5.57 12.93
CA HIS A 200 -8.68 -4.13 13.10
C HIS A 200 -8.59 -3.37 11.78
N VAL A 201 -9.38 -2.30 11.67
CA VAL A 201 -9.26 -1.25 10.65
C VAL A 201 -8.30 -0.19 11.18
N LEU A 202 -7.29 0.13 10.37
CA LEU A 202 -6.23 1.06 10.73
C LEU A 202 -6.55 2.46 10.21
N TRP A 203 -6.67 3.43 11.12
CA TRP A 203 -6.98 4.83 10.80
C TRP A 203 -5.77 5.74 11.03
N SER A 204 -5.51 6.65 10.09
CA SER A 204 -4.47 7.67 10.25
C SER A 204 -4.89 8.75 11.26
N LEU A 205 -4.02 9.06 12.23
CA LEU A 205 -4.25 10.09 13.27
C LEU A 205 -4.04 11.54 12.81
N MET A 206 -3.44 11.76 11.64
CA MET A 206 -2.93 13.08 11.24
C MET A 206 -3.80 13.84 10.23
N ALA A 207 -4.97 13.31 9.87
CA ALA A 207 -5.95 14.08 9.13
C ALA A 207 -6.76 14.91 10.14
N ASP A 208 -6.66 16.21 10.05
CA ASP A 208 -7.58 17.21 10.58
C ASP A 208 -9.05 16.85 10.29
N ASP A 209 -9.63 16.05 11.20
CA ASP A 209 -11.03 15.76 11.55
C ASP A 209 -12.14 15.79 10.47
N ARG A 210 -11.82 15.58 9.19
CA ARG A 210 -12.83 15.34 8.13
C ARG A 210 -12.54 14.14 7.23
N SER A 211 -11.36 13.55 7.31
CA SER A 211 -11.00 12.36 6.55
C SER A 211 -10.04 11.46 7.32
N LEU A 212 -10.44 10.95 8.48
CA LEU A 212 -9.85 9.69 8.98
C LEU A 212 -9.92 8.70 7.81
N THR A 213 -8.80 8.48 7.13
CA THR A 213 -8.71 7.57 6.01
C THR A 213 -8.32 6.22 6.58
N CYS A 214 -9.05 5.19 6.19
CA CYS A 214 -8.59 3.83 6.43
C CYS A 214 -7.30 3.65 5.61
N VAL A 215 -6.19 3.44 6.30
CA VAL A 215 -4.86 3.28 5.68
C VAL A 215 -4.45 1.81 5.61
N GLY A 216 -5.25 0.91 6.16
CA GLY A 216 -5.00 -0.52 6.08
C GLY A 216 -5.82 -1.32 7.07
N LEU A 217 -5.45 -2.61 7.19
CA LEU A 217 -6.03 -3.54 8.13
C LEU A 217 -4.92 -4.27 8.86
N THR A 218 -5.17 -4.65 10.11
CA THR A 218 -4.28 -5.51 10.89
C THR A 218 -5.02 -6.76 11.37
N TYR A 219 -4.28 -7.85 11.55
CA TYR A 219 -4.76 -9.06 12.22
C TYR A 219 -3.70 -9.51 13.23
N GLY A 220 -4.07 -9.61 14.50
CA GLY A 220 -3.15 -9.98 15.57
C GLY A 220 -1.96 -9.01 15.69
N ARG A 221 -2.22 -7.70 15.52
CA ARG A 221 -1.21 -6.62 15.49
C ARG A 221 -0.19 -6.70 14.35
N ARG A 222 -0.44 -7.51 13.33
CA ARG A 222 0.36 -7.58 12.10
C ARG A 222 -0.43 -6.97 10.97
N ARG A 223 0.23 -6.18 10.11
CA ARG A 223 -0.39 -5.62 8.92
C ARG A 223 -0.86 -6.74 7.99
N ILE A 224 -2.02 -6.55 7.36
CA ILE A 224 -2.43 -7.35 6.22
C ILE A 224 -1.86 -6.67 4.97
N ASP A 225 -0.96 -7.37 4.28
CA ASP A 225 -0.39 -6.95 3.02
C ASP A 225 -1.33 -7.33 1.87
N TRP A 226 -1.53 -6.40 0.94
CA TRP A 226 -2.36 -6.59 -0.25
C TRP A 226 -1.45 -6.55 -1.48
N PRO A 227 -0.96 -7.70 -1.98
CA PRO A 227 0.02 -7.69 -3.06
C PRO A 227 -0.54 -7.02 -4.31
N VAL A 228 0.16 -6.00 -4.80
CA VAL A 228 -0.21 -5.23 -5.99
C VAL A 228 0.22 -6.01 -7.23
N VAL A 229 -0.73 -6.31 -8.11
CA VAL A 229 -0.50 -6.92 -9.42
C VAL A 229 -0.27 -5.84 -10.47
N ALA A 230 -1.09 -4.80 -10.44
CA ALA A 230 -0.98 -3.64 -11.32
C ALA A 230 -1.32 -2.36 -10.57
N ALA A 231 -0.59 -1.28 -10.88
CA ALA A 231 -0.86 0.05 -10.35
C ALA A 231 -0.67 1.08 -11.46
N VAL A 232 -1.77 1.63 -11.96
CA VAL A 232 -1.76 2.64 -13.03
C VAL A 232 -1.85 4.03 -12.40
N PRO A 233 -0.84 4.91 -12.61
CA PRO A 233 -0.92 6.31 -12.17
C PRO A 233 -2.02 7.08 -12.89
N GLU A 234 -2.69 7.97 -12.16
CA GLU A 234 -3.39 9.09 -12.78
C GLU A 234 -2.35 10.11 -13.31
N ALA A 235 -2.77 10.93 -14.29
CA ALA A 235 -1.89 11.86 -15.00
C ALA A 235 -1.43 13.07 -14.16
N CYS A 236 -1.87 13.20 -12.91
CA CYS A 236 -1.49 14.30 -12.03
C CYS A 236 -1.12 13.81 -10.64
N ALA A 237 -0.28 14.56 -9.96
CA ALA A 237 0.09 14.33 -8.58
C ALA A 237 0.03 15.62 -7.78
N THR A 238 -0.21 15.52 -6.49
CA THR A 238 -0.20 16.66 -5.57
C THR A 238 1.07 16.59 -4.73
N TRP A 239 1.81 17.70 -4.72
CA TRP A 239 2.86 17.92 -3.75
C TRP A 239 2.33 18.83 -2.64
N THR A 240 2.62 18.47 -1.39
CA THR A 240 2.31 19.31 -0.24
C THR A 240 3.56 19.50 0.60
N SER A 241 3.86 20.75 0.95
CA SER A 241 4.89 21.11 1.93
C SER A 241 4.21 21.42 3.25
N PHE A 242 4.72 20.82 4.32
CA PHE A 242 4.16 20.99 5.66
C PHE A 242 5.27 20.94 6.72
N SER A 243 4.98 21.46 7.90
CA SER A 243 5.85 21.35 9.07
C SER A 243 5.13 20.68 10.23
N LEU A 244 5.93 20.01 11.07
CA LEU A 244 5.52 19.46 12.35
C LEU A 244 6.26 20.17 13.48
N ASP A 245 5.51 20.59 14.49
CA ASP A 245 6.03 21.18 15.71
C ASP A 245 5.20 20.70 16.90
N SER A 246 5.73 19.72 17.63
CA SER A 246 5.09 19.10 18.80
C SER A 246 4.80 20.08 19.94
N MET A 247 5.48 21.23 19.96
CA MET A 247 5.34 22.27 20.97
C MET A 247 4.40 23.40 20.53
N ALA A 248 4.00 23.45 19.25
CA ALA A 248 3.06 24.43 18.73
C ALA A 248 1.61 24.11 19.10
N GLU A 249 0.76 25.13 19.08
CA GLU A 249 -0.70 24.98 19.28
C GLU A 249 -1.32 24.10 18.18
N ALA A 250 -0.85 24.24 16.95
CA ALA A 250 -1.16 23.36 15.83
C ALA A 250 0.07 22.52 15.50
N GLN A 251 0.05 21.23 15.87
CA GLN A 251 1.18 20.32 15.64
C GLN A 251 1.50 20.11 14.16
N TYR A 252 0.50 20.25 13.29
CA TYR A 252 0.63 20.18 11.84
C TYR A 252 0.31 21.53 11.21
N CYS A 253 1.16 21.98 10.30
CA CYS A 253 0.94 23.19 9.52
C CYS A 253 1.24 22.93 8.04
N GLU A 254 0.20 22.94 7.19
CA GLU A 254 0.39 22.97 5.75
C GLU A 254 0.92 24.35 5.33
N LEU A 255 2.04 24.36 4.61
CA LEU A 255 2.71 25.57 4.16
C LEU A 255 2.35 25.91 2.71
N ALA A 256 2.26 24.89 1.85
CA ALA A 256 1.88 25.02 0.45
C ALA A 256 1.41 23.68 -0.13
N SER A 257 0.49 23.71 -1.09
CA SER A 257 0.07 22.54 -1.87
C SER A 257 -0.05 22.91 -3.34
N CYS A 258 0.37 22.01 -4.24
CA CYS A 258 0.30 22.23 -5.68
C CYS A 258 0.11 20.92 -6.44
N THR A 259 -0.78 20.93 -7.43
CA THR A 259 -0.98 19.81 -8.35
C THR A 259 -0.14 19.99 -9.61
N VAL A 260 0.66 18.98 -9.92
CA VAL A 260 1.50 18.89 -11.12
C VAL A 260 0.95 17.83 -12.06
N PHE A 261 1.11 18.05 -13.35
CA PHE A 261 0.64 17.15 -14.40
C PHE A 261 1.81 16.45 -15.07
N ALA A 262 1.64 15.18 -15.42
CA ALA A 262 2.60 14.45 -16.22
C ALA A 262 2.78 15.18 -17.54
N GLN A 263 4.03 15.42 -17.92
CA GLN A 263 4.32 15.96 -19.24
C GLN A 263 4.04 14.84 -20.25
N ASP A 264 3.01 15.04 -21.07
CA ASP A 264 2.79 14.19 -22.24
C ASP A 264 4.09 14.14 -23.05
N GLY A 265 4.49 12.93 -23.49
CA GLY A 265 5.73 12.67 -24.20
C GLY A 265 6.00 13.64 -25.37
N PRO A 266 7.23 13.67 -25.90
CA PRO A 266 7.80 14.79 -26.65
C PRO A 266 6.86 15.28 -27.77
N GLY A 267 6.19 16.41 -27.52
CA GLY A 267 5.22 17.00 -28.45
C GLY A 267 4.17 17.92 -27.81
N ALA A 268 3.95 17.86 -26.50
CA ALA A 268 3.00 18.76 -25.84
C ALA A 268 3.61 20.16 -25.59
N VAL A 269 3.00 21.16 -26.22
CA VAL A 269 3.30 22.59 -26.02
C VAL A 269 2.87 22.99 -24.61
N PRO A 270 3.67 23.75 -23.84
CA PRO A 270 3.31 24.15 -22.48
C PRO A 270 2.09 25.08 -22.50
N GLY A 271 0.96 24.59 -21.97
CA GLY A 271 -0.27 25.33 -21.80
C GLY A 271 -0.52 25.66 -20.34
N ALA A 272 -0.33 26.93 -20.00
CA ALA A 272 -0.69 27.68 -18.78
C ALA A 272 -1.39 26.95 -17.62
N VAL A 273 -0.76 27.08 -16.44
CA VAL A 273 -1.35 26.95 -15.10
C VAL A 273 -2.60 27.83 -14.96
N ARG A 274 -3.68 27.27 -14.41
CA ARG A 274 -4.80 28.02 -13.83
C ARG A 274 -4.95 27.64 -12.37
#